data_AF-K1REE1-F1
#
_entry.id   AF-K1REE1-F1
#
_cell.length_a   1.000
_cell.length_b   1.000
_cell.length_c   1.000
_cell.angle_alpha   90.00
_cell.angle_beta   90.00
_cell.angle_gamma   90.00
#
_symmetry.space_group_name_H-M   'P 1'
#
loop_
_entity.id
_entity.type
_entity.pdbx_description
1 polymer ?
#
loop_
_entity_poly.entity_id
_entity_poly.type
_entity_poly.pdbx_seq_one_letter_code
_entity_poly.pdbx_strand_id
1 'polypeptide(L)' 'MTSITQNDIISTLQSLNMIKYWKGQHVICVTPKLVEEHIKSAQYKRPVLTVDSSCLRWEPPRKNQKLLKK' A
#
# COMPACT_ATOMS: atom_id res chain seq x y z
N MET A 1 6.93 5.25 0.91
CA MET A 1 5.57 4.78 0.55
C MET A 1 5.44 3.29 0.85
N THR A 2 4.21 2.79 0.94
CA THR A 2 3.68 1.73 1.83
C THR A 2 4.25 0.30 1.74
N SER A 3 5.17 -0.01 0.82
CA SER A 3 5.66 -1.38 0.55
C SER A 3 4.59 -2.40 0.12
N ILE A 4 3.40 -1.94 -0.27
CA ILE A 4 2.30 -2.78 -0.80
C ILE A 4 2.58 -3.08 -2.28
N THR A 5 2.29 -4.31 -2.73
CA THR A 5 2.51 -4.69 -4.13
C THR A 5 1.57 -3.93 -5.07
N GLN A 6 1.99 -3.73 -6.32
CA GLN A 6 1.15 -3.05 -7.31
C GLN A 6 -0.19 -3.76 -7.53
N ASN A 7 -0.20 -5.10 -7.52
CA ASN A 7 -1.42 -5.88 -7.71
C ASN A 7 -2.40 -5.68 -6.55
N ASP A 8 -1.90 -5.65 -5.31
CA ASP A 8 -2.73 -5.38 -4.13
C ASP A 8 -3.28 -3.95 -4.16
N ILE A 9 -2.48 -2.97 -4.58
CA ILE A 9 -2.94 -1.58 -4.79
C ILE A 9 -4.07 -1.53 -5.83
N ILE A 10 -3.91 -2.22 -6.97
CA ILE A 10 -4.93 -2.26 -8.02
C ILE A 10 -6.21 -2.89 -7.50
N SER A 11 -6.13 -4.07 -6.87
CA SER A 11 -7.31 -4.78 -6.36
C SER A 11 -8.05 -3.99 -5.28
N THR A 12 -7.31 -3.31 -4.39
CA THR A 12 -7.88 -2.45 -3.34
C THR A 12 -8.56 -1.22 -3.95
N LEU A 13 -7.93 -0.54 -4.90
CA LEU A 13 -8.55 0.63 -5.54
C LEU A 13 -9.73 0.24 -6.45
N GLN A 14 -9.74 -0.98 -7.00
CA GLN A 14 -10.88 -1.53 -7.74
C GLN A 14 -12.08 -1.74 -6.82
N SER A 15 -11.90 -2.33 -5.63
CA SER A 15 -13.02 -2.52 -4.68
C SER A 15 -13.57 -1.19 -4.14
N LEU A 16 -12.75 -0.14 -4.11
CA LEU A 16 -13.13 1.22 -3.72
C LEU A 16 -13.68 2.07 -4.88
N ASN A 17 -13.76 1.54 -6.10
CA ASN A 17 -14.13 2.28 -7.32
C ASN A 17 -13.27 3.53 -7.59
N MET A 18 -11.98 3.49 -7.21
CA MET A 18 -11.02 4.61 -7.32
C MET A 18 -10.00 4.44 -8.44
N ILE A 19 -10.18 3.47 -9.33
CA ILE A 19 -9.24 3.17 -10.42
C ILE A 19 -9.99 2.82 -11.71
N LYS A 20 -9.42 3.20 -12.84
CA LYS A 20 -9.96 2.94 -14.18
C LYS A 20 -8.90 2.30 -15.05
N TYR A 21 -9.32 1.47 -15.99
CA TYR A 21 -8.43 0.91 -17.00
C TYR A 21 -8.50 1.74 -18.28
N TRP A 22 -7.36 2.20 -18.77
CA TRP A 22 -7.26 3.02 -19.97
C TRP A 22 -5.99 2.69 -20.76
N LYS A 23 -6.15 2.37 -22.05
CA LYS A 23 -5.05 2.07 -23.00
C LYS A 23 -3.99 1.10 -22.44
N GLY A 24 -4.42 0.02 -21.80
CA GLY A 24 -3.48 -0.97 -21.27
C GLY A 24 -3.00 -0.70 -19.84
N GLN A 25 -3.37 0.44 -19.24
CA GLN A 25 -2.85 0.88 -17.95
C GLN A 25 -3.96 1.13 -16.92
N HIS A 26 -3.63 0.92 -15.65
CA HIS A 26 -4.48 1.31 -14.53
C HIS A 26 -4.20 2.76 -14.15
N VAL A 27 -5.24 3.59 -14.15
CA VAL A 27 -5.19 5.01 -13.84
C VAL A 27 -6.02 5.28 -12.59
N ILE A 28 -5.41 5.89 -11.58
CA ILE A 28 -6.12 6.29 -10.36
C ILE A 28 -7.12 7.39 -10.75
N CYS A 29 -8.39 7.18 -10.45
CA CYS A 29 -9.47 8.10 -10.75
C CYS A 29 -10.30 8.32 -9.48
N VAL A 30 -9.95 9.36 -8.73
CA VAL A 30 -10.52 9.65 -7.43
C VAL A 30 -10.78 11.14 -7.27
N THR A 31 -11.84 11.51 -6.56
CA THR A 31 -12.11 12.89 -6.15
C THR A 31 -11.80 13.07 -4.67
N PRO A 32 -11.38 14.25 -4.20
CA PRO A 32 -11.13 14.50 -2.78
C PRO A 32 -12.32 14.17 -1.89
N LYS A 33 -13.55 14.44 -2.37
CA LYS A 33 -14.80 14.12 -1.65
C LYS A 33 -14.96 12.62 -1.42
N LEU A 34 -14.72 11.80 -2.46
CA LEU A 34 -14.82 10.35 -2.36
C LEU A 34 -13.79 9.77 -1.37
N VAL A 35 -12.57 10.34 -1.33
CA VAL A 35 -11.55 9.94 -0.34
C VAL A 35 -12.02 10.24 1.07
N GLU A 36 -12.55 11.44 1.30
CA GLU A 36 -12.98 11.86 2.62
C GLU A 36 -14.16 11.04 3.14
N GLU A 37 -15.13 10.70 2.27
CA GLU A 37 -16.24 9.79 2.59
C GLU A 37 -15.74 8.41 3.04
N HIS A 38 -14.75 7.84 2.34
CA HIS A 38 -14.17 6.56 2.72
C HIS A 38 -13.40 6.65 4.05
N ILE A 39 -12.61 7.69 4.28
CA ILE A 39 -11.86 7.86 5.54
C ILE A 39 -12.79 8.06 6.74
N LYS A 40 -13.92 8.76 6.55
CA LYS A 40 -14.91 9.00 7.62
C LYS A 40 -15.82 7.80 7.88
N SER A 41 -15.86 6.82 6.99
CA SER A 41 -16.66 5.60 7.19
C SER A 41 -16.21 4.85 8.45
N ALA A 42 -17.18 4.32 9.20
CA ALA A 42 -16.96 3.69 10.49
C ALA A 42 -15.98 2.50 10.46
N GLN A 43 -15.81 1.89 9.28
CA GLN A 43 -14.90 0.76 9.04
C GLN A 43 -13.42 1.18 8.99
N TYR A 44 -13.12 2.43 8.66
CA TYR A 44 -11.75 2.90 8.39
C TYR A 44 -11.26 3.91 9.43
N LYS A 45 -11.82 3.84 10.65
CA LYS A 45 -11.34 4.64 11.78
C LYS A 45 -9.86 4.36 12.03
N ARG A 46 -9.10 5.41 12.35
CA ARG A 46 -7.69 5.26 12.71
C ARG A 46 -7.58 4.27 13.88
N PRO A 47 -6.71 3.25 13.75
CA PRO A 47 -6.47 2.33 14.86
C PRO A 47 -5.87 3.09 16.04
N VAL A 48 -6.25 2.68 17.25
CA VAL A 48 -5.74 3.27 18.50
C VAL A 48 -4.23 3.07 18.65
N LEU A 49 -3.72 1.95 18.11
CA LEU A 49 -2.31 1.62 18.11
C LEU A 49 -1.73 1.85 16.71
N THR A 50 -0.73 2.72 16.63
CA THR A 50 0.01 3.02 15.40
C THR A 50 1.48 2.62 15.55
N VAL A 51 2.13 2.34 14.43
CA VAL A 51 3.56 2.00 14.40
C VAL A 51 4.35 3.28 14.16
N ASP A 52 5.21 3.64 15.11
CA ASP A 52 6.19 4.71 14.95
C ASP A 52 7.50 4.15 14.37
N SER A 53 7.85 4.56 13.16
CA SER A 53 9.08 4.14 12.49
C SER A 53 10.35 4.59 13.23
N SER A 54 10.31 5.67 14.01
CA SER A 54 11.47 6.14 14.78
C SER A 54 11.82 5.21 15.95
N CYS A 55 10.84 4.44 16.43
CA CYS A 55 11.00 3.46 17.50
C CYS A 55 11.43 2.07 16.99
N LEU A 56 11.45 1.84 15.68
CA LEU A 56 11.77 0.54 15.10
C LEU A 56 13.29 0.32 15.00
N ARG A 57 13.84 -0.52 15.88
CA ARG A 57 15.24 -0.97 15.82
C ARG A 57 15.32 -2.32 15.11
N TRP A 58 15.46 -2.29 13.80
CA TRP A 58 15.54 -3.49 12.97
C TRP A 58 16.37 -3.27 11.71
N GLU A 59 17.13 -4.29 11.32
CA GLU A 59 17.88 -4.32 10.07
C GLU A 59 17.61 -5.65 9.32
N PRO A 60 17.57 -5.65 7.98
CA PRO A 60 17.37 -6.86 7.20
C PRO A 60 18.54 -7.85 7.39
N PRO A 61 18.27 -9.16 7.52
CA PRO A 61 19.31 -10.17 7.61
C PRO A 61 20.27 -10.12 6.41
N ARG A 62 21.57 -10.30 6.66
CA ARG A 62 22.57 -10.40 5.59
C ARG A 62 22.28 -11.63 4.74
N LYS A 63 22.15 -11.45 3.42
CA LYS A 63 22.10 -12.58 2.48
C LYS A 63 23.46 -13.25 2.48
N ASN A 64 23.57 -14.47 3.01
CA ASN A 64 24.74 -15.31 2.77
C ASN A 64 24.80 -15.58 1.26
N GLN A 65 25.62 -14.82 0.54
CA GLN A 65 26.00 -15.19 -0.82
C GLN A 65 26.72 -16.53 -0.69
N LYS A 66 26.03 -17.62 -1.03
CA LYS A 66 26.70 -18.90 -1.28
C LYS A 66 27.75 -18.59 -2.33
N LEU A 67 29.02 -18.60 -1.91
CA LEU A 67 30.17 -18.52 -2.80
C LEU A 67 29.96 -19.57 -3.88
N LEU A 68 29.58 -19.13 -5.08
CA LEU A 68 29.69 -19.90 -6.31
C LEU A 68 31.18 -20.14 -6.49
N LYS A 69 31.69 -21.24 -5.93
CA LYS A 69 33.01 -21.75 -6.26
C LYS A 69 32.94 -22.20 -7.72
N LYS A 70 33.75 -21.54 -8.54
CA LYS A 70 34.09 -21.93 -9.91
C LYS A 70 34.63 -23.36 -9.95
#